data_AF-A0A1I7ZKA5-F1
#
_entry.id   AF-A0A1I7ZKA5-F1
#
_cell.length_a   1.000
_cell.length_b   1.000
_cell.length_c   1.000
_cell.angle_alpha   90.00
_cell.angle_beta   90.00
_cell.angle_gamma   90.00
#
_symmetry.space_group_name_H-M   'P 1'
#
loop_
_entity.id
_entity.type
_entity.pdbx_description
1 polymer ?
#
loop_
_entity_poly.entity_id
_entity_poly.type
_entity_poly.pdbx_seq_one_letter_code
_entity_poly.pdbx_strand_id
1 'polypeptide(L)'
;MAHSYTPFQCCCFALCGSSPLLCSLLSSFYPLLRSSACANLSSLYDAQISTFLSCQLLYVSFPSRKVVFERKSPNSPQGRTTTKNKEAFRCPKSISPRFPPPACSPTGNVVFRNYHRAPAENPFNFPVVSFSSKEVMDALLKNPRVRMRDAKAVERKLARIIEGGMNELMVISDFDYTLSRFVDKSGARCWTTHGVFDNAALEMDPTLGQKFIDLKEKYLPIEFCSTMTIAEKIPHMEDWWRTSHGHIIEARFTEKVIEKCVVESKVEIRDRGFEMIGKLQEHSVPLIIFSAGIGNVIEVFLKHHMKTIPHNVHLISNMMEFDDEGVCKSFTEPLIHTFCKNSSVINGERAFFHQISDRTNVILLGDSLGDLHMDVGVEREGVALKIGFLNFDHSRLMDKYLDGYDIVLINDSSMDVPINILEMVERHTSVRPLTNPSASRAESSCHKEAEKDAEVASHVEPSATSPKLSV
;
A
#
# COMPACT_ATOMS: atom_id res chain seq x y z
N MET A 1 5.23 -56.62 17.85
CA MET A 1 3.91 -56.38 17.26
C MET A 1 4.03 -55.13 16.40
N ALA A 2 4.08 -55.28 15.09
CA ALA A 2 4.08 -54.16 14.15
C ALA A 2 2.62 -53.82 13.83
N HIS A 3 2.16 -52.63 14.19
CA HIS A 3 0.88 -52.12 13.70
C HIS A 3 1.10 -51.46 12.35
N SER A 4 0.49 -52.03 11.31
CA SER A 4 0.39 -51.43 9.99
C SER A 4 -0.63 -50.28 10.04
N TYR A 5 -0.16 -49.04 9.93
CA TYR A 5 -1.03 -47.88 9.77
C TYR A 5 -1.39 -47.69 8.29
N THR A 6 -2.62 -47.26 8.04
CA THR A 6 -3.07 -46.90 6.68
C THR A 6 -2.46 -45.55 6.25
N PRO A 7 -2.27 -45.28 4.95
CA PRO A 7 -1.67 -44.03 4.45
C PRO A 7 -2.37 -42.76 4.98
N PHE A 8 -3.67 -42.85 5.23
CA PHE A 8 -4.49 -41.76 5.76
C PHE A 8 -4.15 -41.40 7.22
N GLN A 9 -3.81 -42.40 8.06
CA GLN A 9 -3.42 -42.18 9.45
C GLN A 9 -2.06 -41.47 9.57
N CYS A 10 -1.15 -41.68 8.60
CA CYS A 10 0.10 -40.93 8.53
C CYS A 10 -0.13 -39.47 8.09
N CYS A 11 -1.09 -39.21 7.19
CA CYS A 11 -1.43 -37.86 6.73
C CYS A 11 -2.06 -36.98 7.83
N CYS A 12 -2.97 -37.54 8.65
CA CYS A 12 -3.54 -36.80 9.79
C CYS A 12 -2.48 -36.43 10.85
N PHE A 13 -1.46 -37.28 11.05
CA PHE A 13 -0.36 -36.99 11.98
C PHE A 13 0.54 -35.87 11.49
N ALA A 14 0.75 -35.75 10.18
CA ALA A 14 1.56 -34.69 9.57
C ALA A 14 0.87 -33.31 9.56
N LEU A 15 -0.47 -33.27 9.54
CA LEU A 15 -1.25 -32.04 9.47
C LEU A 15 -1.64 -31.45 10.84
N CYS A 16 -1.71 -32.26 11.90
CA CYS A 16 -2.29 -31.84 13.19
C CYS A 16 -1.31 -31.73 14.37
N GLY A 17 0.00 -31.73 14.13
CA GLY A 17 1.04 -31.39 15.11
C GLY A 17 0.71 -31.78 16.56
N SER A 18 0.90 -33.05 16.93
CA SER A 18 0.88 -33.53 18.31
C SER A 18 -0.33 -33.12 19.19
N SER A 19 -1.55 -33.02 18.64
CA SER A 19 -2.78 -32.85 19.45
C SER A 19 -3.75 -34.03 19.29
N PRO A 20 -3.89 -34.92 20.30
CA PRO A 20 -4.76 -36.10 20.24
C PRO A 20 -6.27 -35.78 20.11
N LEU A 21 -6.68 -34.58 20.53
CA LEU A 21 -8.08 -34.13 20.52
C LEU A 21 -8.60 -33.83 19.11
N LEU A 22 -7.76 -33.28 18.22
CA LEU A 22 -8.17 -32.99 16.83
C LEU A 22 -8.34 -34.25 15.98
N CYS A 23 -7.49 -35.27 16.19
CA CYS A 23 -7.62 -36.56 15.49
C CYS A 23 -8.91 -37.32 15.87
N SER A 24 -9.34 -37.18 17.12
CA SER A 24 -10.56 -37.83 17.62
C SER A 24 -11.83 -37.18 17.05
N LEU A 25 -11.81 -35.85 16.84
CA LEU A 25 -12.89 -35.13 16.17
C LEU A 25 -12.97 -35.48 14.68
N LEU A 26 -11.85 -35.49 13.96
CA LEU A 26 -11.84 -35.78 12.52
C LEU A 26 -12.23 -37.23 12.18
N SER A 27 -11.88 -38.20 13.02
CA SER A 27 -12.30 -39.61 12.84
C SER A 27 -13.80 -39.84 13.08
N SER A 28 -14.44 -38.99 13.90
CA SER A 28 -15.87 -39.11 14.25
C SER A 28 -16.81 -38.52 13.18
N PHE A 29 -16.33 -37.59 12.35
CA PHE A 29 -17.13 -36.93 11.30
C PHE A 29 -17.13 -37.67 9.94
N TYR A 30 -16.19 -38.60 9.73
CA TYR A 30 -16.04 -39.28 8.45
C TYR A 30 -17.20 -40.24 8.07
N PRO A 31 -17.87 -40.94 9.01
CA PRO A 31 -19.05 -41.75 8.67
C PRO A 31 -20.27 -40.92 8.22
N LEU A 32 -20.35 -39.64 8.63
CA LEU A 32 -21.46 -38.75 8.28
C LEU A 32 -21.35 -38.17 6.86
N LEU A 33 -20.12 -37.97 6.36
CA LEU A 33 -19.85 -37.50 5.00
C LEU A 33 -20.10 -38.55 3.91
N ARG A 34 -20.36 -39.82 4.29
CA ARG A 34 -20.58 -40.93 3.35
C ARG A 34 -22.05 -41.30 3.14
N SER A 35 -23.01 -40.61 3.80
CA SER A 35 -24.45 -40.94 3.69
C SER A 35 -25.27 -40.01 2.79
N SER A 36 -24.68 -38.96 2.23
CA SER A 36 -25.35 -38.10 1.24
C SER A 36 -24.71 -38.28 -0.14
N ALA A 37 -25.54 -38.71 -1.09
CA ALA A 37 -25.17 -38.99 -2.47
C ALA A 37 -24.54 -37.78 -3.18
N CYS A 38 -23.33 -37.95 -3.70
CA CYS A 38 -22.81 -37.21 -4.86
C CYS A 38 -21.56 -37.91 -5.41
N ALA A 39 -21.73 -38.75 -6.44
CA ALA A 39 -20.70 -39.60 -7.02
C ALA A 39 -19.71 -38.89 -7.98
N ASN A 40 -19.57 -37.56 -7.91
CA ASN A 40 -18.71 -36.80 -8.85
C ASN A 40 -17.55 -36.03 -8.18
N LEU A 41 -17.24 -36.29 -6.90
CA LEU A 41 -16.11 -35.66 -6.20
C LEU A 41 -14.89 -36.57 -5.96
N SER A 42 -14.94 -37.87 -6.30
CA SER A 42 -13.79 -38.76 -6.07
C SER A 42 -12.70 -38.64 -7.15
N SER A 43 -13.04 -38.25 -8.38
CA SER A 43 -12.05 -38.16 -9.48
C SER A 43 -11.16 -36.91 -9.42
N LEU A 44 -11.60 -35.85 -8.75
CA LEU A 44 -10.83 -34.61 -8.57
C LEU A 44 -9.78 -34.72 -7.45
N TYR A 45 -10.01 -35.58 -6.45
CA TYR A 45 -9.10 -35.78 -5.32
C TYR A 45 -7.92 -36.71 -5.65
N ASP A 46 -8.13 -37.73 -6.50
CA ASP A 46 -7.05 -38.64 -6.91
C ASP A 46 -6.02 -37.97 -7.85
N ALA A 47 -6.44 -36.95 -8.62
CA ALA A 47 -5.54 -36.20 -9.50
C ALA A 47 -4.58 -35.26 -8.74
N GLN A 48 -4.98 -34.72 -7.58
CA GLN A 48 -4.14 -33.81 -6.80
C GLN A 48 -3.04 -34.52 -6.00
N ILE A 49 -3.25 -35.78 -5.62
CA ILE A 49 -2.25 -36.58 -4.88
C ILE A 49 -1.11 -37.03 -5.81
N SER A 50 -1.41 -37.33 -7.08
CA SER A 50 -0.38 -37.73 -8.06
C SER A 50 0.61 -36.61 -8.38
N THR A 51 0.16 -35.35 -8.42
CA THR A 51 1.01 -34.18 -8.74
C THR A 51 1.94 -33.82 -7.57
N PHE A 52 1.53 -34.11 -6.33
CA PHE A 52 2.32 -33.82 -5.13
C PHE A 52 3.48 -34.81 -4.93
N LEU A 53 3.31 -36.08 -5.33
CA LEU A 53 4.38 -37.09 -5.27
C LEU A 53 5.48 -36.91 -6.33
N SER A 54 5.18 -36.27 -7.47
CA SER A 54 6.18 -35.99 -8.52
C SER A 54 7.13 -34.83 -8.19
N CYS A 55 6.78 -33.94 -7.26
CA CYS A 55 7.62 -32.77 -6.92
C CYS A 55 8.65 -33.03 -5.80
N GLN A 56 8.59 -34.15 -5.07
CA GLN A 56 9.54 -34.45 -3.99
C GLN A 56 10.77 -35.29 -4.40
N LEU A 57 10.91 -35.67 -5.68
CA LEU A 57 12.00 -36.53 -6.16
C LEU A 57 13.19 -35.79 -6.82
N LEU A 58 13.22 -34.45 -6.83
CA LEU A 58 14.28 -33.66 -7.49
C LEU A 58 15.20 -32.84 -6.58
N TYR A 59 15.15 -33.02 -5.25
CA TYR A 59 16.01 -32.26 -4.33
C TYR A 59 16.76 -33.16 -3.35
N VAL A 60 17.77 -33.90 -3.84
CA VAL A 60 18.89 -34.39 -3.00
C VAL A 60 20.16 -34.53 -3.85
N SER A 61 21.15 -33.64 -3.65
CA SER A 61 22.60 -34.00 -3.55
C SER A 61 23.53 -32.78 -3.32
N PHE A 62 24.18 -32.85 -2.15
CA PHE A 62 25.37 -32.23 -1.50
C PHE A 62 26.57 -31.63 -2.32
N PRO A 63 27.57 -30.98 -1.67
CA PRO A 63 28.18 -29.70 -2.07
C PRO A 63 29.65 -29.80 -2.48
N SER A 64 30.23 -28.78 -3.15
CA SER A 64 31.68 -28.54 -3.13
C SER A 64 32.13 -27.16 -3.65
N ARG A 65 32.85 -26.46 -2.76
CA ARG A 65 34.12 -25.72 -2.94
C ARG A 65 34.21 -24.49 -3.86
N LYS A 66 34.64 -23.40 -3.20
CA LYS A 66 35.35 -22.21 -3.66
C LYS A 66 36.25 -22.43 -4.88
N VAL A 67 36.12 -21.56 -5.88
CA VAL A 67 37.24 -21.14 -6.74
C VAL A 67 37.12 -19.63 -6.99
N VAL A 68 38.15 -18.91 -6.56
CA VAL A 68 38.43 -17.50 -6.88
C VAL A 68 39.14 -17.47 -8.22
N PHE A 69 38.73 -16.59 -9.14
CA PHE A 69 39.53 -16.23 -10.31
C PHE A 69 39.68 -14.71 -10.40
N GLU A 70 40.87 -14.24 -10.02
CA GLU A 70 41.51 -13.04 -10.54
C GLU A 70 41.77 -13.22 -12.05
N ARG A 71 41.46 -12.20 -12.87
CA ARG A 71 42.18 -12.01 -14.14
C ARG A 71 42.56 -10.56 -14.36
N LYS A 72 43.87 -10.42 -14.60
CA LYS A 72 44.65 -9.23 -14.94
C LYS A 72 44.33 -8.73 -16.34
N SER A 73 44.46 -7.42 -16.51
CA SER A 73 44.67 -6.70 -17.77
C SER A 73 45.92 -7.20 -18.51
N PRO A 74 46.00 -6.98 -19.84
CA PRO A 74 47.22 -6.37 -20.37
C PRO A 74 47.00 -5.27 -21.45
N ASN A 75 47.71 -4.16 -21.23
CA ASN A 75 48.51 -3.35 -22.17
C ASN A 75 47.95 -2.85 -23.53
N SER A 76 48.09 -1.52 -23.67
CA SER A 76 48.11 -0.67 -24.88
C SER A 76 49.40 -0.89 -25.73
N PRO A 77 49.61 -0.24 -26.92
CA PRO A 77 49.93 1.21 -27.01
C PRO A 77 49.65 1.99 -28.34
N GLN A 78 49.70 3.34 -28.22
CA GLN A 78 50.12 4.38 -29.20
C GLN A 78 49.20 4.73 -30.41
N GLY A 79 48.96 5.99 -30.80
CA GLY A 79 49.56 7.31 -30.45
C GLY A 79 48.65 8.51 -30.81
N ARG A 80 48.77 9.64 -30.07
CA ARG A 80 49.34 10.97 -30.47
C ARG A 80 48.53 11.69 -31.57
N THR A 81 47.98 12.90 -31.38
CA THR A 81 48.66 14.17 -31.02
C THR A 81 47.69 15.32 -30.62
N THR A 82 48.10 16.12 -29.61
CA THR A 82 48.00 17.61 -29.43
C THR A 82 46.62 18.30 -29.40
N THR A 83 46.27 19.28 -28.52
CA THR A 83 47.06 20.32 -27.84
C THR A 83 46.26 20.99 -26.70
N LYS A 84 46.94 21.21 -25.56
CA LYS A 84 46.89 22.32 -24.57
C LYS A 84 45.64 23.23 -24.48
N ASN A 85 45.03 23.29 -23.28
CA ASN A 85 45.23 24.42 -22.37
C ASN A 85 44.90 24.07 -20.91
N LYS A 86 45.84 24.39 -20.02
CA LYS A 86 45.74 24.34 -18.56
C LYS A 86 45.39 25.75 -18.10
N GLU A 87 44.48 25.89 -17.14
CA GLU A 87 44.62 26.91 -16.10
C GLU A 87 43.93 26.44 -14.81
N ALA A 88 44.63 26.62 -13.70
CA ALA A 88 44.33 26.10 -12.39
C ALA A 88 43.83 27.22 -11.47
N PHE A 89 42.91 26.84 -10.58
CA PHE A 89 42.71 27.32 -9.21
C PHE A 89 43.25 28.71 -8.83
N ARG A 90 42.32 29.62 -8.44
CA ARG A 90 42.40 30.38 -7.19
C ARG A 90 41.04 30.95 -6.77
N CYS A 91 40.73 30.74 -5.49
CA CYS A 91 39.61 31.31 -4.74
C CYS A 91 40.01 32.67 -4.15
N PRO A 92 39.06 33.62 -3.99
CA PRO A 92 39.09 34.52 -2.84
C PRO A 92 37.74 34.73 -2.14
N LYS A 93 37.72 34.41 -0.85
CA LYS A 93 37.28 35.21 0.31
C LYS A 93 35.90 35.90 0.32
N SER A 94 35.06 35.37 1.22
CA SER A 94 34.32 36.02 2.32
C SER A 94 33.47 37.27 2.05
N ILE A 95 32.17 37.20 2.38
CA ILE A 95 31.45 38.15 3.25
C ILE A 95 30.27 37.39 3.90
N SER A 96 30.21 37.43 5.23
CA SER A 96 29.09 36.98 6.07
C SER A 96 28.55 38.18 6.84
N PRO A 97 27.22 38.44 6.89
CA PRO A 97 26.68 39.42 7.82
C PRO A 97 26.45 38.81 9.21
N ARG A 98 27.04 39.44 10.23
CA ARG A 98 26.79 39.21 11.66
C ARG A 98 25.46 39.84 12.06
N PHE A 99 24.65 39.12 12.83
CA PHE A 99 23.64 39.70 13.70
C PHE A 99 24.16 39.72 15.15
N PRO A 100 23.94 40.81 15.91
CA PRO A 100 24.41 40.93 17.30
C PRO A 100 23.48 40.19 18.29
N PRO A 101 23.99 39.70 19.43
CA PRO A 101 23.17 39.11 20.48
C PRO A 101 22.53 40.21 21.36
N PRO A 102 21.33 40.00 21.93
CA PRO A 102 20.77 40.94 22.90
C PRO A 102 21.42 40.78 24.28
N ALA A 103 21.65 41.94 24.90
CA ALA A 103 22.32 42.14 26.17
C ALA A 103 21.45 41.74 27.38
N CYS A 104 22.13 41.28 28.44
CA CYS A 104 21.57 41.07 29.77
C CYS A 104 21.68 42.32 30.66
N SER A 105 20.78 42.37 31.66
CA SER A 105 20.80 43.10 32.96
C SER A 105 20.02 44.42 33.04
N PRO A 106 19.64 44.93 34.25
CA PRO A 106 19.32 44.25 35.52
C PRO A 106 18.03 44.78 36.23
N THR A 107 17.61 44.05 37.27
CA THR A 107 16.96 44.51 38.53
C THR A 107 15.77 45.50 38.48
N GLY A 108 14.61 45.02 38.93
CA GLY A 108 13.52 45.85 39.44
C GLY A 108 12.72 45.10 40.51
N ASN A 109 12.94 45.44 41.78
CA ASN A 109 12.04 45.10 42.89
C ASN A 109 10.66 45.72 42.65
N VAL A 110 9.58 45.07 43.12
CA VAL A 110 8.47 45.71 43.89
C VAL A 110 7.37 44.68 44.25
N VAL A 111 7.27 44.47 45.58
CA VAL A 111 6.06 44.36 46.42
C VAL A 111 5.15 43.12 46.28
N PHE A 112 5.22 42.26 47.32
CA PHE A 112 4.17 41.33 47.70
C PHE A 112 2.96 42.10 48.27
N ARG A 113 1.79 41.94 47.63
CA ARG A 113 0.49 42.20 48.25
C ARG A 113 -0.30 40.89 48.27
N ASN A 114 -0.55 40.39 49.48
CA ASN A 114 -1.48 39.32 49.74
C ASN A 114 -2.90 39.76 49.34
N TYR A 115 -3.47 39.10 48.33
CA TYR A 115 -4.90 39.10 48.08
C TYR A 115 -5.44 37.69 48.29
N HIS A 116 -6.54 37.63 49.04
CA HIS A 116 -7.28 36.43 49.38
C HIS A 116 -7.64 35.60 48.14
N ARG A 117 -7.43 34.29 48.27
CA ARG A 117 -7.70 33.25 47.28
C ARG A 117 -9.21 33.13 47.00
N ALA A 118 -9.64 33.63 45.84
CA ALA A 118 -10.87 33.16 45.20
C ALA A 118 -10.62 31.75 44.60
N PRO A 119 -11.64 30.90 44.45
CA PRO A 119 -11.45 29.56 43.87
C PRO A 119 -10.91 29.67 42.45
N ALA A 120 -9.87 28.91 42.14
CA ALA A 120 -9.30 28.85 40.79
C ALA A 120 -10.32 28.18 39.85
N GLU A 121 -10.97 28.97 39.00
CA GLU A 121 -11.54 28.44 37.77
C GLU A 121 -10.37 27.93 36.91
N ASN A 122 -10.48 26.65 36.52
CA ASN A 122 -9.47 25.97 35.74
C ASN A 122 -9.35 26.64 34.36
N PRO A 123 -8.19 27.23 33.98
CA PRO A 123 -8.06 27.95 32.71
C PRO A 123 -7.93 27.02 31.50
N PHE A 124 -8.02 25.70 31.70
CA PHE A 124 -8.03 24.69 30.66
C PHE A 124 -9.42 24.09 30.49
N ASN A 125 -10.40 24.93 30.15
CA ASN A 125 -11.58 24.45 29.46
C ASN A 125 -11.63 25.11 28.09
N PHE A 126 -10.68 24.74 27.23
CA PHE A 126 -10.88 24.98 25.80
C PHE A 126 -12.11 24.17 25.41
N PRO A 127 -13.12 24.79 24.77
CA PRO A 127 -14.20 24.01 24.20
C PRO A 127 -13.55 23.10 23.16
N VAL A 128 -13.45 21.81 23.48
CA VAL A 128 -13.21 20.78 22.47
C VAL A 128 -14.41 20.90 21.55
N VAL A 129 -14.26 21.59 20.43
CA VAL A 129 -15.28 21.57 19.38
C VAL A 129 -15.30 20.14 18.90
N SER A 130 -16.29 19.37 19.38
CA SER A 130 -16.54 18.02 18.91
C SER A 130 -17.03 18.13 17.48
N PHE A 131 -16.10 18.15 16.53
CA PHE A 131 -16.42 18.02 15.13
C PHE A 131 -16.98 16.61 14.91
N SER A 132 -18.21 16.55 14.46
CA SER A 132 -18.92 15.28 14.30
C SER A 132 -18.90 14.87 12.83
N SER A 133 -18.92 13.55 12.57
CA SER A 133 -19.18 12.95 11.26
C SER A 133 -20.37 13.60 10.52
N LYS A 134 -21.30 14.19 11.27
CA LYS A 134 -22.46 14.92 10.77
C LYS A 134 -22.11 16.09 9.85
N GLU A 135 -21.05 16.84 10.12
CA GLU A 135 -20.66 17.98 9.26
C GLU A 135 -20.18 17.51 7.89
N VAL A 136 -19.41 16.42 7.86
CA VAL A 136 -18.98 15.77 6.61
C VAL A 136 -20.20 15.25 5.86
N MET A 137 -21.10 14.58 6.56
CA MET A 137 -22.34 14.09 5.96
C MET A 137 -23.18 15.22 5.38
N ASP A 138 -23.31 16.35 6.08
CA ASP A 138 -24.04 17.52 5.58
C ASP A 138 -23.40 18.09 4.30
N ALA A 139 -22.06 18.16 4.24
CA ALA A 139 -21.34 18.60 3.05
C ALA A 139 -21.53 17.61 1.88
N LEU A 140 -21.44 16.30 2.14
CA LEU A 140 -21.62 15.25 1.14
C LEU A 140 -23.05 15.24 0.59
N LEU A 141 -24.06 15.35 1.45
CA LEU A 141 -25.47 15.34 1.06
C LEU A 141 -25.88 16.61 0.27
N LYS A 142 -25.17 17.72 0.45
CA LYS A 142 -25.37 18.95 -0.34
C LYS A 142 -24.72 18.88 -1.72
N ASN A 143 -23.76 17.98 -1.95
CA ASN A 143 -23.10 17.86 -3.24
C ASN A 143 -24.00 17.10 -4.24
N PRO A 144 -24.44 17.73 -5.35
CA PRO A 144 -25.37 17.13 -6.30
C PRO A 144 -24.78 15.95 -7.09
N ARG A 145 -23.44 15.76 -7.07
CA ARG A 145 -22.76 14.63 -7.70
C ARG A 145 -22.67 13.40 -6.80
N VAL A 146 -22.93 13.55 -5.50
CA VAL A 146 -22.83 12.46 -4.54
C VAL A 146 -24.11 11.64 -4.52
N ARG A 147 -23.98 10.31 -4.55
CA ARG A 147 -25.04 9.36 -4.24
C ARG A 147 -24.55 8.37 -3.20
N MET A 148 -25.47 7.91 -2.35
CA MET A 148 -25.22 6.90 -1.34
C MET A 148 -26.46 6.02 -1.22
N ARG A 149 -26.26 4.70 -1.07
CA ARG A 149 -27.37 3.79 -0.79
C ARG A 149 -27.76 3.83 0.69
N ASP A 150 -26.78 3.79 1.58
CA ASP A 150 -26.96 3.86 3.03
C ASP A 150 -26.10 4.97 3.64
N ALA A 151 -26.65 6.19 3.68
CA ALA A 151 -25.98 7.35 4.28
C ALA A 151 -25.60 7.14 5.76
N LYS A 152 -26.35 6.32 6.52
CA LYS A 152 -26.02 6.04 7.92
C LYS A 152 -24.81 5.12 8.03
N ALA A 153 -24.65 4.16 7.10
CA ALA A 153 -23.45 3.34 7.04
C ALA A 153 -22.22 4.17 6.70
N VAL A 154 -22.35 5.10 5.75
CA VAL A 154 -21.28 6.08 5.42
C VAL A 154 -20.90 6.89 6.66
N GLU A 155 -21.88 7.45 7.37
CA GLU A 155 -21.64 8.23 8.59
C GLU A 155 -20.88 7.43 9.66
N ARG A 156 -21.25 6.17 9.91
CA ARG A 156 -20.56 5.30 10.88
C ARG A 156 -19.10 5.03 10.48
N LYS A 157 -18.86 4.77 9.19
CA LYS A 157 -17.50 4.55 8.65
C LYS A 157 -16.65 5.81 8.77
N LEU A 158 -17.21 6.97 8.42
CA LEU A 158 -16.56 8.27 8.57
C LEU A 158 -16.22 8.56 10.03
N ALA A 159 -17.15 8.32 10.96
CA ALA A 159 -16.90 8.50 12.39
C ALA A 159 -15.71 7.67 12.87
N ARG A 160 -15.61 6.41 12.43
CA ARG A 160 -14.49 5.52 12.77
C ARG A 160 -13.16 5.99 12.17
N ILE A 161 -13.16 6.43 10.91
CA ILE A 161 -11.97 6.98 10.24
C ILE A 161 -11.51 8.27 10.94
N ILE A 162 -12.43 9.17 11.29
CA ILE A 162 -12.13 10.41 12.01
C ILE A 162 -11.58 10.12 13.41
N GLU A 163 -12.13 9.13 14.11
CA GLU A 163 -11.67 8.70 15.43
C GLU A 163 -10.24 8.15 15.41
N GLY A 164 -9.92 7.29 14.42
CA GLY A 164 -8.58 6.70 14.26
C GLY A 164 -7.52 7.71 13.80
N GLY A 165 -7.94 8.81 13.17
CA GLY A 165 -7.03 9.86 12.73
C GLY A 165 -6.12 9.44 11.57
N MET A 166 -5.16 10.32 11.22
CA MET A 166 -4.23 10.04 10.12
C MET A 166 -3.32 8.84 10.39
N ASN A 167 -3.00 8.57 11.66
CA ASN A 167 -2.07 7.51 12.06
C ASN A 167 -2.61 6.10 11.81
N GLU A 168 -3.93 5.90 11.82
CA GLU A 168 -4.56 4.61 11.52
C GLU A 168 -5.05 4.51 10.06
N LEU A 169 -4.87 5.56 9.26
CA LEU A 169 -5.39 5.63 7.90
C LEU A 169 -4.38 5.11 6.87
N MET A 170 -4.88 4.41 5.86
CA MET A 170 -4.25 4.24 4.55
C MET A 170 -5.24 4.56 3.42
N VAL A 171 -4.72 4.87 2.25
CA VAL A 171 -5.51 5.09 1.03
C VAL A 171 -5.11 4.05 0.00
N ILE A 172 -6.09 3.36 -0.58
CA ILE A 172 -5.89 2.45 -1.71
C ILE A 172 -6.65 3.03 -2.89
N SER A 173 -5.97 3.28 -3.99
CA SER A 173 -6.57 3.93 -5.15
C SER A 173 -6.19 3.21 -6.43
N ASP A 174 -7.16 3.04 -7.32
CA ASP A 174 -6.84 2.87 -8.73
C ASP A 174 -6.22 4.17 -9.31
N PHE A 175 -5.56 4.07 -10.47
CA PHE A 175 -5.00 5.22 -11.17
C PHE A 175 -5.87 5.71 -12.33
N ASP A 176 -6.07 4.87 -13.34
CA ASP A 176 -6.67 5.27 -14.61
C ASP A 176 -8.16 5.56 -14.43
N TYR A 177 -8.58 6.80 -14.70
CA TYR A 177 -9.96 7.24 -14.50
C TYR A 177 -10.44 7.26 -13.04
N THR A 178 -9.53 7.03 -12.08
CA THR A 178 -9.73 7.24 -10.62
C THR A 178 -8.87 8.38 -10.06
N LEU A 179 -7.54 8.31 -10.17
CA LEU A 179 -6.65 9.45 -9.91
C LEU A 179 -6.60 10.37 -11.13
N SER A 180 -6.44 9.78 -12.31
CA SER A 180 -6.48 10.49 -13.59
C SER A 180 -7.92 10.77 -14.03
N ARG A 181 -8.13 11.86 -14.75
CA ARG A 181 -9.42 12.31 -15.26
C ARG A 181 -9.95 11.34 -16.31
N PHE A 182 -11.28 11.23 -16.36
CA PHE A 182 -11.96 10.58 -17.46
C PHE A 182 -12.11 11.50 -18.69
N VAL A 183 -12.42 12.77 -18.47
CA VAL A 183 -12.51 13.81 -19.52
C VAL A 183 -11.76 15.07 -19.10
N ASP A 184 -11.19 15.74 -20.09
CA ASP A 184 -10.53 17.03 -19.92
C ASP A 184 -11.55 18.18 -19.78
N LYS A 185 -11.06 19.40 -19.62
CA LYS A 185 -11.92 20.61 -19.49
C LYS A 185 -12.71 20.95 -20.76
N SER A 186 -12.30 20.43 -21.92
CA SER A 186 -13.01 20.58 -23.19
C SER A 186 -14.10 19.51 -23.39
N GLY A 187 -14.10 18.47 -22.56
CA GLY A 187 -14.99 17.31 -22.66
C GLY A 187 -14.42 16.16 -23.51
N ALA A 188 -13.17 16.26 -23.96
CA ALA A 188 -12.52 15.18 -24.69
C ALA A 188 -12.01 14.09 -23.72
N ARG A 189 -11.96 12.85 -24.20
CA ARG A 189 -11.50 11.69 -23.43
C ARG A 189 -10.01 11.84 -23.09
N CYS A 190 -9.69 11.82 -21.80
CA CYS A 190 -8.31 11.71 -21.32
C CYS A 190 -7.76 10.29 -21.57
N TRP A 191 -6.44 10.19 -21.69
CA TRP A 191 -5.79 8.91 -21.95
C TRP A 191 -5.62 8.10 -20.66
N THR A 192 -5.69 6.77 -20.80
CA THR A 192 -5.19 5.84 -19.76
C THR A 192 -3.69 5.64 -19.91
N THR A 193 -3.08 4.92 -18.97
CA THR A 193 -1.67 4.52 -19.07
C THR A 193 -1.36 3.68 -20.31
N HIS A 194 -2.21 2.71 -20.68
CA HIS A 194 -2.13 2.03 -21.98
C HIS A 194 -2.38 2.98 -23.15
N GLY A 195 -3.28 3.95 -22.96
CA GLY A 195 -3.58 5.03 -23.92
C GLY A 195 -2.36 5.81 -24.41
N VAL A 196 -1.31 5.92 -23.60
CA VAL A 196 -0.05 6.54 -24.00
C VAL A 196 0.59 5.78 -25.17
N PHE A 197 0.57 4.45 -25.13
CA PHE A 197 1.15 3.61 -26.18
C PHE A 197 0.28 3.59 -27.43
N ASP A 198 -1.04 3.61 -27.31
CA ASP A 198 -1.93 3.60 -28.48
C ASP A 198 -1.67 4.81 -29.38
N ASN A 199 -1.51 5.99 -28.77
CA ASN A 199 -1.28 7.23 -29.50
C ASN A 199 0.17 7.36 -29.97
N ALA A 200 1.14 7.02 -29.11
CA ALA A 200 2.54 6.97 -29.51
C ALA A 200 2.76 6.00 -30.68
N ALA A 201 2.11 4.84 -30.64
CA ALA A 201 2.15 3.87 -31.71
C ALA A 201 1.55 4.42 -33.00
N LEU A 202 0.39 5.09 -32.97
CA LEU A 202 -0.19 5.70 -34.17
C LEU A 202 0.73 6.73 -34.84
N GLU A 203 1.46 7.52 -34.05
CA GLU A 203 2.39 8.53 -34.56
C GLU A 203 3.68 7.90 -35.13
N MET A 204 4.19 6.83 -34.52
CA MET A 204 5.43 6.18 -34.93
C MET A 204 5.24 5.15 -36.05
N ASP A 205 4.20 4.33 -35.95
CA ASP A 205 3.83 3.27 -36.88
C ASP A 205 2.30 3.09 -36.90
N PRO A 206 1.61 3.64 -37.91
CA PRO A 206 0.16 3.51 -38.05
C PRO A 206 -0.35 2.06 -38.03
N THR A 207 0.47 1.10 -38.47
CA THR A 207 0.12 -0.33 -38.45
C THR A 207 0.04 -0.86 -37.03
N LEU A 208 1.02 -0.51 -36.19
CA LEU A 208 1.02 -0.84 -34.77
C LEU A 208 -0.13 -0.13 -34.04
N GLY A 209 -0.35 1.15 -34.34
CA GLY A 209 -1.48 1.90 -33.80
C GLY A 209 -2.83 1.24 -34.10
N GLN A 210 -3.02 0.73 -35.32
CA GLN A 210 -4.24 0.01 -35.69
C GLN A 210 -4.44 -1.27 -34.86
N LYS A 211 -3.39 -2.02 -34.55
CA LYS A 211 -3.50 -3.22 -33.68
C LYS A 211 -4.10 -2.88 -32.31
N PHE A 212 -3.69 -1.77 -31.71
CA PHE A 212 -4.23 -1.34 -30.42
C PHE A 212 -5.69 -0.87 -30.52
N ILE A 213 -6.06 -0.19 -31.61
CA ILE A 213 -7.46 0.18 -31.89
C ILE A 213 -8.32 -1.09 -31.99
N ASP A 214 -7.89 -2.07 -32.79
CA ASP A 214 -8.64 -3.32 -33.01
C ASP A 214 -8.85 -4.10 -31.69
N LEU A 215 -7.82 -4.12 -30.82
CA LEU A 215 -7.94 -4.71 -29.49
C LEU A 215 -9.02 -4.02 -28.65
N LYS A 216 -9.04 -2.67 -28.62
CA LYS A 216 -10.07 -1.92 -27.90
C LYS A 216 -11.46 -2.18 -28.45
N GLU A 217 -11.64 -2.12 -29.77
CA GLU A 217 -12.93 -2.36 -30.41
C GLU A 217 -13.48 -3.75 -30.07
N LYS A 218 -12.60 -4.75 -29.98
CA LYS A 218 -12.97 -6.12 -29.60
C LYS A 218 -13.32 -6.25 -28.11
N TYR A 219 -12.47 -5.75 -27.22
CA TYR A 219 -12.54 -6.12 -25.80
C TYR A 219 -13.29 -5.13 -24.91
N LEU A 220 -13.35 -3.84 -25.26
CA LEU A 220 -14.08 -2.83 -24.49
C LEU A 220 -15.58 -3.17 -24.34
N PRO A 221 -16.29 -3.64 -25.39
CA PRO A 221 -17.69 -4.08 -25.23
C PRO A 221 -17.85 -5.28 -24.28
N ILE A 222 -16.85 -6.16 -24.21
CA ILE A 222 -16.84 -7.34 -23.33
C ILE A 222 -16.65 -6.91 -21.88
N GLU A 223 -15.68 -6.03 -21.60
CA GLU A 223 -15.41 -5.48 -20.28
C GLU A 223 -16.68 -4.88 -19.65
N PHE A 224 -17.40 -4.05 -20.41
CA PHE A 224 -18.61 -3.37 -19.95
C PHE A 224 -19.91 -4.15 -20.21
N CYS A 225 -19.84 -5.37 -20.71
CA CYS A 225 -21.03 -6.18 -20.99
C CYS A 225 -21.84 -6.43 -19.72
N SER A 226 -23.10 -5.98 -19.67
CA SER A 226 -23.93 -6.06 -18.46
C SER A 226 -24.49 -7.46 -18.18
N THR A 227 -24.47 -8.34 -19.17
CA THR A 227 -25.02 -9.70 -19.12
C THR A 227 -23.98 -10.79 -18.85
N MET A 228 -22.70 -10.52 -19.14
CA MET A 228 -21.61 -11.44 -18.82
C MET A 228 -21.23 -11.34 -17.35
N THR A 229 -21.00 -12.49 -16.74
CA THR A 229 -20.43 -12.61 -15.40
C THR A 229 -18.96 -12.18 -15.38
N ILE A 230 -18.44 -11.87 -14.20
CA ILE A 230 -17.00 -11.54 -14.04
C ILE A 230 -16.14 -12.73 -14.49
N ALA A 231 -16.51 -13.95 -14.11
CA ALA A 231 -15.77 -15.17 -14.46
C ALA A 231 -15.65 -15.37 -15.98
N GLU A 232 -16.70 -15.07 -16.74
CA GLU A 232 -16.67 -15.14 -18.22
C GLU A 232 -15.80 -14.04 -18.83
N LYS A 233 -15.67 -12.87 -18.17
CA LYS A 233 -14.87 -11.75 -18.68
C LYS A 233 -13.37 -11.90 -18.42
N ILE A 234 -12.98 -12.55 -17.32
CA ILE A 234 -11.57 -12.72 -16.93
C ILE A 234 -10.68 -13.19 -18.09
N PRO A 235 -10.94 -14.32 -18.78
CA PRO A 235 -10.05 -14.80 -19.83
C PRO A 235 -9.91 -13.81 -21.00
N HIS A 236 -10.98 -13.06 -21.31
CA HIS A 236 -10.91 -12.02 -22.34
C HIS A 236 -10.04 -10.83 -21.94
N MET A 237 -10.07 -10.44 -20.67
CA MET A 237 -9.20 -9.37 -20.17
C MET A 237 -7.73 -9.83 -20.11
N GLU A 238 -7.48 -11.08 -19.71
CA GLU A 238 -6.13 -11.65 -19.77
C GLU A 238 -5.58 -11.66 -21.21
N ASP A 239 -6.37 -12.15 -22.16
CA ASP A 239 -5.99 -12.15 -23.59
C ASP A 239 -5.72 -10.75 -24.11
N TRP A 240 -6.59 -9.78 -23.76
CA TRP A 240 -6.43 -8.39 -24.18
C TRP A 240 -5.12 -7.80 -23.66
N TRP A 241 -4.88 -7.87 -22.36
CA TRP A 241 -3.68 -7.31 -21.75
C TRP A 241 -2.42 -7.99 -22.28
N ARG A 242 -2.38 -9.32 -22.34
CA ARG A 242 -1.21 -10.06 -22.86
C ARG A 242 -0.92 -9.71 -24.31
N THR A 243 -1.95 -9.60 -25.15
CA THR A 243 -1.76 -9.22 -26.55
C THR A 243 -1.26 -7.78 -26.68
N SER A 244 -1.84 -6.86 -25.90
CA SER A 244 -1.40 -5.46 -25.87
C SER A 244 0.06 -5.33 -25.41
N HIS A 245 0.44 -6.00 -24.32
CA HIS A 245 1.81 -6.03 -23.81
C HIS A 245 2.77 -6.65 -24.82
N GLY A 246 2.37 -7.73 -25.50
CA GLY A 246 3.14 -8.35 -26.58
C GLY A 246 3.46 -7.37 -27.71
N HIS A 247 2.47 -6.59 -28.16
CA HIS A 247 2.70 -5.55 -29.18
C HIS A 247 3.65 -4.45 -28.71
N ILE A 248 3.60 -4.04 -27.44
CA ILE A 248 4.56 -3.06 -26.88
C ILE A 248 5.98 -3.63 -26.89
N ILE A 249 6.17 -4.90 -26.51
CA ILE A 249 7.48 -5.57 -26.51
C ILE A 249 8.01 -5.70 -27.95
N GLU A 250 7.18 -6.18 -28.88
CA GLU A 250 7.53 -6.33 -30.31
C GLU A 250 7.95 -5.00 -30.93
N ALA A 251 7.32 -3.89 -30.52
CA ALA A 251 7.61 -2.55 -30.99
C ALA A 251 8.91 -1.95 -30.40
N ARG A 252 9.54 -2.62 -29.43
CA ARG A 252 10.83 -2.22 -28.82
C ARG A 252 10.84 -0.79 -28.26
N PHE A 253 9.76 -0.41 -27.57
CA PHE A 253 9.71 0.89 -26.87
C PHE A 253 10.87 1.01 -25.87
N THR A 254 11.58 2.13 -25.91
CA THR A 254 12.66 2.45 -24.96
C THR A 254 12.14 3.30 -23.81
N GLU A 255 12.82 3.26 -22.67
CA GLU A 255 12.52 4.14 -21.52
C GLU A 255 12.39 5.61 -21.94
N LYS A 256 13.33 6.11 -22.76
CA LYS A 256 13.35 7.50 -23.24
C LYS A 256 12.14 7.85 -24.10
N VAL A 257 11.71 6.93 -24.96
CA VAL A 257 10.51 7.13 -25.79
C VAL A 257 9.29 7.16 -24.89
N ILE A 258 9.18 6.24 -23.92
CA ILE A 258 8.08 6.21 -22.96
C ILE A 258 8.04 7.53 -22.17
N GLU A 259 9.17 8.00 -21.66
CA GLU A 259 9.27 9.28 -20.96
C GLU A 259 8.72 10.44 -21.80
N LYS A 260 9.16 10.53 -23.06
CA LYS A 260 8.67 11.53 -24.00
C LYS A 260 7.16 11.42 -24.22
N CYS A 261 6.66 10.23 -24.51
CA CYS A 261 5.25 9.98 -24.77
C CYS A 261 4.36 10.32 -23.58
N VAL A 262 4.81 10.06 -22.35
CA VAL A 262 4.07 10.43 -21.13
C VAL A 262 4.01 11.93 -20.95
N VAL A 263 5.12 12.64 -21.16
CA VAL A 263 5.16 14.12 -21.04
C VAL A 263 4.28 14.80 -22.09
N GLU A 264 4.19 14.23 -23.29
CA GLU A 264 3.36 14.73 -24.38
C GLU A 264 1.92 14.18 -24.33
N SER A 265 1.61 13.31 -23.38
CA SER A 265 0.32 12.63 -23.30
C SER A 265 -0.83 13.54 -22.86
N LYS A 266 -2.06 13.10 -23.14
CA LYS A 266 -3.30 13.68 -22.58
C LYS A 266 -3.77 12.97 -21.32
N VAL A 267 -2.84 12.41 -20.55
CA VAL A 267 -3.12 11.95 -19.19
C VAL A 267 -3.20 13.18 -18.31
N GLU A 268 -4.32 13.38 -17.63
CA GLU A 268 -4.49 14.51 -16.71
C GLU A 268 -4.91 14.00 -15.33
N ILE A 269 -4.43 14.61 -14.26
CA ILE A 269 -4.89 14.30 -12.91
C ILE A 269 -6.26 14.98 -12.63
N ARG A 270 -7.13 14.37 -11.82
CA ARG A 270 -8.34 15.04 -11.30
C ARG A 270 -7.97 16.34 -10.59
N ASP A 271 -8.87 17.32 -10.60
CA ASP A 271 -8.67 18.57 -9.86
C ASP A 271 -8.29 18.25 -8.41
N ARG A 272 -7.25 18.93 -7.92
CA ARG A 272 -6.65 18.71 -6.58
C ARG A 272 -6.05 17.31 -6.36
N GLY A 273 -5.87 16.48 -7.38
CA GLY A 273 -5.26 15.15 -7.21
C GLY A 273 -3.83 15.20 -6.65
N PHE A 274 -2.97 16.07 -7.17
CA PHE A 274 -1.62 16.26 -6.59
C PHE A 274 -1.65 16.86 -5.18
N GLU A 275 -2.64 17.69 -4.86
CA GLU A 275 -2.85 18.22 -3.51
C GLU A 275 -3.20 17.09 -2.54
N MET A 276 -4.09 16.18 -2.93
CA MET A 276 -4.41 14.99 -2.14
C MET A 276 -3.17 14.14 -1.88
N ILE A 277 -2.38 13.84 -2.91
CA ILE A 277 -1.15 13.05 -2.78
C ILE A 277 -0.15 13.75 -1.84
N GLY A 278 0.02 15.07 -2.00
CA GLY A 278 0.88 15.88 -1.13
C GLY A 278 0.43 15.84 0.33
N LYS A 279 -0.87 15.99 0.60
CA LYS A 279 -1.45 15.90 1.95
C LYS A 279 -1.22 14.53 2.59
N LEU A 280 -1.38 13.45 1.83
CA LEU A 280 -1.07 12.11 2.34
C LEU A 280 0.42 11.97 2.69
N GLN A 281 1.30 12.57 1.89
CA GLN A 281 2.74 12.59 2.16
C GLN A 281 3.09 13.37 3.43
N GLU A 282 2.50 14.55 3.62
CA GLU A 282 2.72 15.39 4.82
C GLU A 282 2.42 14.64 6.13
N HIS A 283 1.39 13.79 6.11
CA HIS A 283 0.96 12.99 7.26
C HIS A 283 1.51 11.56 7.28
N SER A 284 2.43 11.22 6.36
CA SER A 284 2.96 9.86 6.20
C SER A 284 1.87 8.79 6.12
N VAL A 285 0.75 9.11 5.45
CA VAL A 285 -0.35 8.17 5.19
C VAL A 285 0.00 7.36 3.95
N PRO A 286 0.07 6.02 4.03
CA PRO A 286 0.37 5.20 2.85
C PRO A 286 -0.68 5.40 1.75
N LEU A 287 -0.23 5.71 0.54
CA LEU A 287 -1.04 5.72 -0.67
C LEU A 287 -0.62 4.53 -1.54
N ILE A 288 -1.45 3.51 -1.59
CA ILE A 288 -1.25 2.36 -2.46
C ILE A 288 -1.98 2.62 -3.77
N ILE A 289 -1.21 2.85 -4.83
CA ILE A 289 -1.76 2.93 -6.19
C ILE A 289 -1.81 1.50 -6.74
N PHE A 290 -3.00 0.92 -6.82
CA PHE A 290 -3.22 -0.43 -7.33
C PHE A 290 -3.91 -0.38 -8.70
N SER A 291 -3.09 -0.38 -9.75
CA SER A 291 -3.51 -0.14 -11.13
C SER A 291 -3.44 -1.42 -11.97
N ALA A 292 -4.42 -1.61 -12.84
CA ALA A 292 -4.36 -2.59 -13.92
C ALA A 292 -3.64 -2.02 -15.17
N GLY A 293 -3.24 -0.76 -15.12
CA GLY A 293 -2.51 -0.06 -16.18
C GLY A 293 -1.04 -0.47 -16.28
N ILE A 294 -0.22 0.45 -16.79
CA ILE A 294 1.23 0.29 -16.92
C ILE A 294 1.94 1.14 -15.87
N GLY A 295 2.61 0.51 -14.92
CA GLY A 295 3.18 1.19 -13.76
C GLY A 295 4.29 2.18 -14.11
N ASN A 296 5.16 1.88 -15.08
CA ASN A 296 6.24 2.78 -15.48
C ASN A 296 5.71 4.11 -16.05
N VAL A 297 4.54 4.09 -16.72
CA VAL A 297 3.87 5.31 -17.17
C VAL A 297 3.43 6.14 -15.96
N ILE A 298 2.84 5.50 -14.94
CA ILE A 298 2.44 6.17 -13.70
C ILE A 298 3.66 6.77 -13.00
N GLU A 299 4.76 6.03 -12.90
CA GLU A 299 6.00 6.54 -12.29
C GLU A 299 6.53 7.78 -13.01
N VAL A 300 6.66 7.71 -14.34
CA VAL A 300 7.12 8.84 -15.15
C VAL A 300 6.18 10.03 -14.99
N PHE A 301 4.86 9.79 -15.03
CA PHE A 301 3.85 10.82 -14.85
C PHE A 301 3.98 11.52 -13.49
N LEU A 302 4.08 10.75 -12.40
CA LEU A 302 4.26 11.30 -11.05
C LEU A 302 5.60 12.04 -10.92
N LYS A 303 6.70 11.47 -11.44
CA LYS A 303 8.03 12.13 -11.44
C LYS A 303 8.01 13.44 -12.21
N HIS A 304 7.34 13.49 -13.36
CA HIS A 304 7.24 14.69 -14.18
C HIS A 304 6.52 15.82 -13.44
N HIS A 305 5.38 15.52 -12.82
CA HIS A 305 4.54 16.54 -12.17
C HIS A 305 4.96 16.88 -10.73
N MET A 306 5.49 15.92 -9.98
CA MET A 306 5.86 16.09 -8.56
C MET A 306 7.38 16.14 -8.33
N LYS A 307 8.20 16.13 -9.40
CA LYS A 307 9.68 16.07 -9.42
C LYS A 307 10.26 14.74 -8.93
N THR A 308 9.63 14.12 -7.95
CA THR A 308 9.97 12.80 -7.40
C THR A 308 8.70 12.05 -7.06
N ILE A 309 8.75 10.72 -7.01
CA ILE A 309 7.64 9.93 -6.45
C ILE A 309 7.61 10.16 -4.93
N PRO A 310 6.47 10.55 -4.35
CA PRO A 310 6.29 10.64 -2.91
C PRO A 310 6.66 9.34 -2.19
N HIS A 311 7.39 9.44 -1.08
CA HIS A 311 7.92 8.28 -0.35
C HIS A 311 6.82 7.43 0.33
N ASN A 312 5.63 7.99 0.53
CA ASN A 312 4.46 7.29 1.07
C ASN A 312 3.63 6.58 -0.02
N VAL A 313 4.02 6.69 -1.29
CA VAL A 313 3.35 6.02 -2.41
C VAL A 313 3.96 4.65 -2.64
N HIS A 314 3.10 3.62 -2.61
CA HIS A 314 3.44 2.25 -3.02
C HIS A 314 2.68 1.92 -4.29
N LEU A 315 3.39 1.50 -5.34
CA LEU A 315 2.80 1.22 -6.66
C LEU A 315 2.72 -0.29 -6.89
N ILE A 316 1.51 -0.78 -7.13
CA ILE A 316 1.21 -2.16 -7.54
C ILE A 316 0.57 -2.09 -8.91
N SER A 317 1.29 -2.52 -9.96
CA SER A 317 0.84 -2.40 -11.36
C SER A 317 1.61 -3.35 -12.26
N ASN A 318 1.26 -3.42 -13.55
CA ASN A 318 2.06 -4.13 -14.54
C ASN A 318 3.32 -3.29 -14.84
N MET A 319 4.46 -3.74 -14.33
CA MET A 319 5.73 -3.05 -14.53
C MET A 319 6.43 -3.60 -15.77
N MET A 320 6.88 -2.72 -16.65
CA MET A 320 7.78 -3.02 -17.76
C MET A 320 9.18 -3.28 -17.21
N GLU A 321 9.80 -4.35 -17.71
CA GLU A 321 11.20 -4.66 -17.49
C GLU A 321 11.99 -4.32 -18.75
N PHE A 322 13.15 -3.69 -18.54
CA PHE A 322 14.02 -3.23 -19.62
C PHE A 322 15.29 -4.11 -19.72
N ASP A 323 15.87 -4.19 -20.91
CA ASP A 323 17.20 -4.74 -21.15
C ASP A 323 18.31 -3.71 -20.87
N ASP A 324 19.57 -4.12 -21.06
CA ASP A 324 20.74 -3.27 -20.79
C ASP A 324 20.81 -2.05 -21.75
N GLU A 325 20.11 -2.12 -22.88
CA GLU A 325 19.94 -1.04 -23.85
C GLU A 325 18.76 -0.12 -23.54
N GLY A 326 17.99 -0.41 -22.49
CA GLY A 326 16.82 0.37 -22.07
C GLY A 326 15.59 0.14 -22.94
N VAL A 327 15.49 -1.01 -23.60
CA VAL A 327 14.34 -1.45 -24.42
C VAL A 327 13.45 -2.38 -23.61
N CYS A 328 12.13 -2.20 -23.71
CA CYS A 328 11.17 -3.06 -23.04
C CYS A 328 11.26 -4.50 -23.58
N LYS A 329 11.48 -5.45 -22.67
CA LYS A 329 11.62 -6.89 -23.00
C LYS A 329 10.50 -7.76 -22.43
N SER A 330 9.89 -7.35 -21.32
CA SER A 330 8.85 -8.11 -20.59
C SER A 330 8.02 -7.20 -19.70
N PHE A 331 6.93 -7.76 -19.16
CA PHE A 331 6.17 -7.19 -18.05
C PHE A 331 6.26 -8.13 -16.84
N THR A 332 6.19 -7.58 -15.63
CA THR A 332 6.17 -8.35 -14.38
C THR A 332 4.92 -9.20 -14.26
N GLU A 333 5.05 -10.37 -13.66
CA GLU A 333 3.93 -11.26 -13.30
C GLU A 333 3.68 -11.21 -11.77
N PRO A 334 2.45 -11.49 -11.30
CA PRO A 334 1.28 -11.86 -12.10
C PRO A 334 0.67 -10.67 -12.86
N LEU A 335 0.13 -10.93 -14.05
CA LEU A 335 -0.64 -9.95 -14.80
C LEU A 335 -1.80 -9.37 -13.98
N ILE A 336 -1.88 -8.04 -13.92
CA ILE A 336 -2.96 -7.29 -13.29
C ILE A 336 -3.89 -6.72 -14.39
N HIS A 337 -5.14 -7.15 -14.40
CA HIS A 337 -6.20 -6.63 -15.26
C HIS A 337 -7.41 -6.21 -14.40
N THR A 338 -8.44 -5.62 -15.01
CA THR A 338 -9.59 -5.00 -14.30
C THR A 338 -10.25 -5.91 -13.24
N PHE A 339 -10.26 -7.23 -13.42
CA PHE A 339 -11.00 -8.18 -12.56
C PHE A 339 -10.13 -9.05 -11.65
N CYS A 340 -8.79 -8.88 -11.64
CA CYS A 340 -7.91 -9.65 -10.75
C CYS A 340 -7.24 -8.82 -9.64
N LYS A 341 -7.70 -7.58 -9.43
CA LYS A 341 -7.27 -6.72 -8.32
C LYS A 341 -7.81 -7.21 -6.97
N ASN A 342 -7.23 -8.29 -6.45
CA ASN A 342 -7.70 -8.96 -5.25
C ASN A 342 -6.55 -9.48 -4.38
N SER A 343 -6.87 -10.28 -3.36
CA SER A 343 -5.93 -10.83 -2.39
C SER A 343 -4.76 -11.60 -2.99
N SER A 344 -4.90 -12.18 -4.19
CA SER A 344 -3.81 -12.91 -4.83
C SER A 344 -2.58 -12.02 -5.11
N VAL A 345 -2.82 -10.80 -5.59
CA VAL A 345 -1.76 -9.81 -5.85
C VAL A 345 -1.24 -9.24 -4.53
N ILE A 346 -2.14 -8.93 -3.58
CA ILE A 346 -1.77 -8.41 -2.25
C ILE A 346 -0.89 -9.38 -1.46
N ASN A 347 -1.10 -10.70 -1.62
CA ASN A 347 -0.26 -11.71 -0.98
C ASN A 347 1.21 -11.65 -1.46
N GLY A 348 1.46 -11.22 -2.70
CA GLY A 348 2.82 -10.96 -3.19
C GLY A 348 3.49 -9.79 -2.45
N GLU A 349 2.69 -8.85 -1.97
CA GLU A 349 3.10 -7.62 -1.27
C GLU A 349 3.01 -7.75 0.26
N ARG A 350 2.90 -8.97 0.81
CA ARG A 350 2.65 -9.21 2.23
C ARG A 350 3.67 -8.52 3.15
N ALA A 351 4.94 -8.46 2.74
CA ALA A 351 5.99 -7.79 3.53
C ALA A 351 5.71 -6.29 3.70
N PHE A 352 5.21 -5.64 2.65
CA PHE A 352 4.80 -4.23 2.70
C PHE A 352 3.55 -4.06 3.58
N PHE A 353 2.51 -4.86 3.35
CA PHE A 353 1.26 -4.76 4.13
C PHE A 353 1.45 -5.05 5.62
N HIS A 354 2.38 -5.94 5.98
CA HIS A 354 2.77 -6.18 7.38
C HIS A 354 3.47 -4.96 8.00
N GLN A 355 4.21 -4.15 7.24
CA GLN A 355 4.85 -2.93 7.77
C GLN A 355 3.84 -1.83 8.08
N ILE A 356 2.67 -1.85 7.43
CA ILE A 356 1.60 -0.88 7.61
C ILE A 356 0.37 -1.47 8.33
N SER A 357 0.52 -2.59 9.05
CA SER A 357 -0.58 -3.28 9.74
C SER A 357 -1.30 -2.42 10.78
N ASP A 358 -0.62 -1.42 11.32
CA ASP A 358 -1.19 -0.45 12.27
C ASP A 358 -2.18 0.51 11.60
N ARG A 359 -2.20 0.58 10.26
CA ARG A 359 -3.14 1.39 9.47
C ARG A 359 -4.45 0.62 9.29
N THR A 360 -5.29 0.60 10.33
CA THR A 360 -6.50 -0.23 10.36
C THR A 360 -7.64 0.26 9.46
N ASN A 361 -7.68 1.55 9.13
CA ASN A 361 -8.75 2.20 8.39
C ASN A 361 -8.35 2.49 6.94
N VAL A 362 -9.26 2.27 5.99
CA VAL A 362 -9.00 2.40 4.55
C VAL A 362 -9.99 3.38 3.92
N ILE A 363 -9.47 4.31 3.12
CA ILE A 363 -10.25 4.96 2.06
C ILE A 363 -9.87 4.27 0.74
N LEU A 364 -10.85 3.64 0.10
CA LEU A 364 -10.68 2.97 -1.18
C LEU A 364 -11.29 3.84 -2.29
N LEU A 365 -10.51 4.15 -3.32
CA LEU A 365 -10.92 4.92 -4.48
C LEU A 365 -10.85 4.04 -5.72
N GLY A 366 -11.92 3.99 -6.51
CA GLY A 366 -11.92 3.29 -7.80
C GLY A 366 -12.99 3.82 -8.73
N ASP A 367 -12.92 3.47 -10.01
CA ASP A 367 -13.91 3.85 -11.00
C ASP A 367 -14.59 2.64 -11.63
N SER A 368 -14.12 1.42 -11.36
CA SER A 368 -14.67 0.17 -11.87
C SER A 368 -15.16 -0.75 -10.74
N LEU A 369 -16.13 -1.62 -11.02
CA LEU A 369 -16.56 -2.64 -10.05
C LEU A 369 -15.44 -3.63 -9.67
N GLY A 370 -14.38 -3.73 -10.48
CA GLY A 370 -13.21 -4.56 -10.19
C GLY A 370 -12.36 -4.01 -9.04
N ASP A 371 -12.43 -2.70 -8.78
CA ASP A 371 -11.65 -2.03 -7.74
C ASP A 371 -12.20 -2.27 -6.33
N LEU A 372 -13.44 -2.78 -6.22
CA LEU A 372 -14.10 -3.05 -4.94
C LEU A 372 -13.35 -4.03 -4.04
N HIS A 373 -12.39 -4.79 -4.59
CA HIS A 373 -11.65 -5.82 -3.86
C HIS A 373 -10.16 -5.49 -3.65
N MET A 374 -9.73 -4.25 -3.94
CA MET A 374 -8.35 -3.81 -3.70
C MET A 374 -7.97 -3.76 -2.21
N ASP A 375 -8.96 -3.81 -1.30
CA ASP A 375 -8.75 -3.91 0.15
C ASP A 375 -8.79 -5.35 0.68
N VAL A 376 -9.10 -6.34 -0.16
CA VAL A 376 -9.24 -7.75 0.24
C VAL A 376 -7.87 -8.41 0.27
N GLY A 377 -7.40 -8.78 1.47
CA GLY A 377 -6.05 -9.31 1.70
C GLY A 377 -5.19 -8.40 2.59
N VAL A 378 -5.64 -7.17 2.84
CA VAL A 378 -5.07 -6.31 3.87
C VAL A 378 -5.49 -6.84 5.24
N GLU A 379 -4.53 -7.29 6.05
CA GLU A 379 -4.76 -7.71 7.43
C GLU A 379 -5.20 -6.49 8.26
N ARG A 380 -6.51 -6.36 8.56
CA ARG A 380 -7.04 -5.21 9.31
C ARG A 380 -8.29 -5.55 10.12
N GLU A 381 -8.48 -4.80 11.20
CA GLU A 381 -9.67 -4.85 12.05
C GLU A 381 -10.57 -3.60 11.91
N GLY A 382 -10.13 -2.58 11.17
CA GLY A 382 -10.84 -1.31 10.98
C GLY A 382 -11.84 -1.30 9.81
N VAL A 383 -12.29 -0.11 9.43
CA VAL A 383 -13.32 0.07 8.38
C VAL A 383 -12.73 0.39 7.02
N ALA A 384 -13.43 0.02 5.93
CA ALA A 384 -13.21 0.56 4.59
C ALA A 384 -14.36 1.48 4.19
N LEU A 385 -14.03 2.72 3.83
CA LEU A 385 -14.92 3.61 3.10
C LEU A 385 -14.57 3.54 1.62
N LYS A 386 -15.51 3.05 0.80
CA LYS A 386 -15.32 2.86 -0.65
C LYS A 386 -15.99 3.97 -1.44
N ILE A 387 -15.21 4.70 -2.23
CA ILE A 387 -15.66 5.82 -3.05
C ILE A 387 -15.48 5.45 -4.53
N GLY A 388 -16.59 5.42 -5.26
CA GLY A 388 -16.65 5.03 -6.66
C GLY A 388 -16.84 6.23 -7.58
N PHE A 389 -15.95 6.44 -8.54
CA PHE A 389 -16.12 7.44 -9.60
C PHE A 389 -16.92 6.84 -10.74
N LEU A 390 -18.19 7.23 -10.85
CA LEU A 390 -19.05 6.79 -11.94
C LEU A 390 -18.95 7.80 -13.08
N ASN A 391 -18.12 7.45 -14.06
CA ASN A 391 -17.67 8.34 -15.13
C ASN A 391 -18.53 8.30 -16.40
N PHE A 392 -19.32 7.24 -16.62
CA PHE A 392 -20.15 7.06 -17.82
C PHE A 392 -21.30 6.07 -17.59
N ASP A 393 -22.24 6.01 -18.54
CA ASP A 393 -23.39 5.09 -18.58
C ASP A 393 -24.15 4.99 -17.23
N HIS A 394 -24.40 6.14 -16.61
CA HIS A 394 -24.93 6.21 -15.25
C HIS A 394 -26.29 5.51 -15.14
N SER A 395 -27.13 5.61 -16.17
CA SER A 395 -28.46 5.00 -16.18
C SER A 395 -28.42 3.48 -16.01
N ARG A 396 -27.36 2.82 -16.49
CA ARG A 396 -27.22 1.36 -16.44
C ARG A 396 -26.34 0.87 -15.29
N LEU A 397 -25.37 1.68 -14.87
CA LEU A 397 -24.38 1.27 -13.88
C LEU A 397 -24.71 1.73 -12.45
N MET A 398 -25.56 2.75 -12.27
CA MET A 398 -25.85 3.35 -10.96
C MET A 398 -26.16 2.33 -9.87
N ASP A 399 -27.12 1.43 -10.10
CA ASP A 399 -27.55 0.48 -9.08
C ASP A 399 -26.39 -0.43 -8.66
N LYS A 400 -25.64 -0.98 -9.62
CA LYS A 400 -24.47 -1.83 -9.34
C LYS A 400 -23.39 -1.07 -8.56
N TYR A 401 -23.14 0.19 -8.89
CA TYR A 401 -22.19 1.02 -8.15
C TYR A 401 -22.67 1.32 -6.74
N LEU A 402 -23.96 1.60 -6.55
CA LEU A 402 -24.56 1.81 -5.24
C LEU A 402 -24.62 0.54 -4.38
N ASP A 403 -24.55 -0.65 -4.99
CA ASP A 403 -24.41 -1.93 -4.27
C ASP A 403 -22.98 -2.18 -3.79
N GLY A 404 -21.98 -1.74 -4.55
CA GLY A 404 -20.57 -1.96 -4.22
C GLY A 404 -19.90 -0.85 -3.41
N TYR A 405 -20.19 0.41 -3.72
CA TYR A 405 -19.55 1.58 -3.13
C TYR A 405 -20.43 2.25 -2.08
N ASP A 406 -19.79 2.79 -1.04
CA ASP A 406 -20.45 3.57 0.00
C ASP A 406 -20.87 4.94 -0.52
N ILE A 407 -19.99 5.58 -1.30
CA ILE A 407 -20.18 6.88 -1.93
C ILE A 407 -19.94 6.72 -3.43
N VAL A 408 -20.90 7.15 -4.26
CA VAL A 408 -20.75 7.19 -5.72
C VAL A 408 -20.70 8.65 -6.17
N LEU A 409 -19.68 9.01 -6.93
CA LEU A 409 -19.45 10.35 -7.48
C LEU A 409 -19.75 10.35 -8.98
N ILE A 410 -20.81 11.06 -9.37
CA ILE A 410 -21.31 11.10 -10.74
C ILE A 410 -20.59 12.18 -11.54
N ASN A 411 -19.88 11.79 -12.62
CA ASN A 411 -19.14 12.73 -13.49
C ASN A 411 -18.31 13.75 -12.70
N ASP A 412 -17.63 13.29 -11.64
CA ASP A 412 -16.80 14.16 -10.82
C ASP A 412 -15.33 14.07 -11.26
N SER A 413 -14.81 15.18 -11.78
CA SER A 413 -13.42 15.30 -12.23
C SER A 413 -12.50 15.94 -11.18
N SER A 414 -12.93 15.99 -9.91
CA SER A 414 -12.13 16.48 -8.78
C SER A 414 -11.91 15.44 -7.69
N MET A 415 -10.94 15.71 -6.82
CA MET A 415 -10.69 14.99 -5.57
C MET A 415 -11.26 15.71 -4.34
N ASP A 416 -12.27 16.58 -4.53
CA ASP A 416 -12.82 17.38 -3.43
C ASP A 416 -13.41 16.51 -2.31
N VAL A 417 -14.18 15.47 -2.65
CA VAL A 417 -14.79 14.59 -1.65
C VAL A 417 -13.72 13.85 -0.83
N PRO A 418 -12.74 13.14 -1.43
CA PRO A 418 -11.62 12.56 -0.68
C PRO A 418 -10.85 13.59 0.16
N ILE A 419 -10.52 14.76 -0.39
CA ILE A 419 -9.75 15.78 0.34
C ILE A 419 -10.55 16.33 1.52
N ASN A 420 -11.83 16.62 1.36
CA ASN A 420 -12.67 17.12 2.45
C ASN A 420 -12.74 16.12 3.62
N ILE A 421 -12.76 14.82 3.31
CA ILE A 421 -12.67 13.77 4.34
C ILE A 421 -11.30 13.82 5.02
N LEU A 422 -10.20 13.86 4.27
CA LEU A 422 -8.84 13.95 4.82
C LEU A 422 -8.66 15.19 5.71
N GLU A 423 -9.12 16.36 5.26
CA GLU A 423 -9.05 17.59 6.05
C GLU A 423 -9.82 17.49 7.38
N MET A 424 -10.93 16.74 7.43
CA MET A 424 -11.61 16.51 8.71
C MET A 424 -10.83 15.59 9.63
N VAL A 425 -10.26 14.51 9.09
CA VAL A 425 -9.41 13.59 9.85
C VAL A 425 -8.22 14.35 10.45
N GLU A 426 -7.60 15.23 9.66
CA GLU A 426 -6.48 16.09 10.08
C GLU A 426 -6.89 17.02 11.23
N ARG A 427 -7.99 17.77 11.07
CA ARG A 427 -8.48 18.70 12.09
C ARG A 427 -8.83 18.00 13.40
N HIS A 428 -9.43 16.81 13.34
CA HIS A 428 -9.75 16.04 14.54
C HIS A 428 -8.47 15.51 15.24
N THR A 429 -7.46 15.12 14.46
CA THR A 429 -6.15 14.68 14.98
C THR A 429 -5.40 15.82 15.66
N SER A 430 -5.46 17.06 15.14
CA SER A 430 -4.81 18.23 15.76
C SER A 430 -5.41 18.67 17.10
N VAL A 431 -6.67 18.31 17.38
CA VAL A 431 -7.38 18.70 18.61
C VAL A 431 -7.11 17.73 19.77
N ARG A 432 -6.65 16.50 19.50
CA ARG A 432 -6.22 15.53 20.52
C ARG A 432 -4.69 15.46 20.54
N PRO A 433 -4.00 15.90 21.62
CA PRO A 433 -2.56 15.65 21.75
C PRO A 433 -2.32 14.14 21.73
N LEU A 434 -1.22 13.70 21.10
CA LEU A 434 -0.72 12.33 21.17
C LEU A 434 -0.54 11.93 22.64
N THR A 435 -1.50 11.19 23.20
CA THR A 435 -1.30 10.53 24.48
C THR A 435 -0.38 9.34 24.24
N ASN A 436 0.91 9.48 24.59
CA ASN A 436 1.86 8.38 24.56
C ASN A 436 1.31 7.19 25.38
N PRO A 437 1.09 6.00 24.79
CA PRO A 437 0.66 4.81 25.53
C PRO A 437 1.78 4.19 26.38
N SER A 438 3.02 4.70 26.31
CA SER A 438 4.20 4.12 26.95
C SER A 438 4.52 4.67 28.35
N ALA A 439 3.76 5.63 28.88
CA ALA A 439 4.08 6.30 30.14
C ALA A 439 3.25 5.85 31.37
N SER A 440 2.34 4.88 31.25
CA SER A 440 1.44 4.49 32.37
C SER A 440 1.82 3.19 33.09
N ARG A 441 3.05 2.67 32.92
CA ARG A 441 3.45 1.40 33.55
C ARG A 441 4.74 1.38 34.37
N ALA A 442 5.26 2.54 34.75
CA ALA A 442 6.37 2.61 35.68
C ALA A 442 6.28 3.90 36.49
N GLU A 443 5.61 3.85 37.64
CA GLU A 443 5.90 4.67 38.84
C GLU A 443 4.84 4.40 39.91
N SER A 444 5.01 3.26 40.61
CA SER A 444 4.32 2.99 41.88
C SER A 444 5.03 1.84 42.61
N SER A 445 6.29 2.04 42.99
CA SER A 445 6.87 1.53 44.25
C SER A 445 8.38 1.75 44.25
N CYS A 446 8.83 2.92 44.68
CA CYS A 446 10.10 3.02 45.42
C CYS A 446 10.22 4.41 46.02
N HIS A 447 9.82 4.56 47.29
CA HIS A 447 10.47 5.45 48.25
C HIS A 447 9.86 5.20 49.62
N LYS A 448 10.72 5.29 50.65
CA LYS A 448 10.61 4.93 52.08
C LYS A 448 11.23 3.56 52.35
N GLU A 449 12.29 3.38 53.13
CA GLU A 449 12.98 4.18 54.15
C GLU A 449 14.38 3.58 54.31
N ALA A 450 15.41 4.38 54.61
CA ALA A 450 16.58 3.94 55.37
C ALA A 450 17.42 5.15 55.77
N GLU A 451 17.13 5.71 56.94
CA GLU A 451 18.11 6.44 57.73
C GLU A 451 18.04 5.89 59.16
N LYS A 452 19.22 5.76 59.77
CA LYS A 452 19.54 5.53 61.18
C LYS A 452 19.90 4.13 61.71
N ASP A 453 21.13 4.13 62.22
CA ASP A 453 21.63 3.58 63.49
C ASP A 453 22.61 2.39 63.40
N ALA A 454 23.84 2.73 63.80
CA ALA A 454 24.94 1.87 64.17
C ALA A 454 24.73 1.30 65.59
N GLU A 455 25.21 0.07 65.86
CA GLU A 455 26.19 -0.22 66.92
C GLU A 455 26.43 -1.73 67.18
N VAL A 456 27.69 -2.04 67.52
CA VAL A 456 28.17 -3.10 68.45
C VAL A 456 28.15 -4.55 67.93
N ALA A 457 29.31 -5.10 67.52
CA ALA A 457 30.23 -5.96 68.32
C ALA A 457 29.60 -7.31 68.72
N SER A 458 30.22 -8.48 68.58
CA SER A 458 31.60 -8.85 68.88
C SER A 458 31.80 -10.34 68.49
N HIS A 459 33.07 -10.70 68.31
CA HIS A 459 33.74 -12.02 68.41
C HIS A 459 32.92 -13.33 68.52
N VAL A 460 33.37 -14.37 67.80
CA VAL A 460 34.27 -15.44 68.32
C VAL A 460 34.47 -16.49 67.20
N GLU A 461 35.72 -16.63 66.76
CA GLU A 461 36.31 -17.79 66.05
C GLU A 461 36.63 -18.93 67.05
N PRO A 462 37.19 -20.12 66.71
CA PRO A 462 37.36 -20.79 65.42
C PRO A 462 37.14 -22.34 65.52
N SER A 463 37.52 -23.04 64.44
CA SER A 463 38.13 -24.39 64.37
C SER A 463 37.35 -25.34 63.45
N ALA A 464 37.88 -25.57 62.24
CA ALA A 464 38.91 -26.56 61.90
C ALA A 464 38.27 -27.89 61.51
N THR A 465 38.32 -28.23 60.22
CA THR A 465 39.06 -29.39 59.66
C THR A 465 38.53 -29.72 58.27
N SER A 466 39.39 -29.50 57.28
CA SER A 466 39.38 -30.23 56.00
C SER A 466 39.90 -31.65 56.21
N PRO A 467 39.48 -32.63 55.39
CA PRO A 467 40.44 -33.12 54.40
C PRO A 467 39.83 -33.44 53.01
N LYS A 468 40.55 -32.95 52.00
CA LYS A 468 41.01 -33.62 50.77
C LYS A 468 40.25 -34.84 50.19
N LEU A 469 39.80 -34.63 48.95
CA LEU A 469 40.13 -35.36 47.69
C LEU A 469 39.87 -36.86 47.53
N SER A 470 39.11 -37.17 46.47
CA SER A 470 39.32 -38.15 45.37
C SER A 470 37.93 -38.50 44.80
N VAL A 471 37.64 -38.59 43.51
CA VAL A 471 38.38 -38.76 42.24
C VAL A 471 37.68 -37.92 41.17
#